data_AF-A0A9E2TIM1-F1
#
_entry.id   AF-A0A9E2TIM1-F1
#
_cell.length_a   1.000
_cell.length_b   1.000
_cell.length_c   1.000
_cell.angle_alpha   90.00
_cell.angle_beta   90.00
_cell.angle_gamma   90.00
#
_symmetry.space_group_name_H-M   'P 1'
#
loop_
_entity.id
_entity.type
_entity.pdbx_description
1 polymer ?
#
loop_
_entity_poly.entity_id
_entity_poly.type
_entity_poly.pdbx_seq_one_letter_code
_entity_poly.pdbx_strand_id
1 'polypeptide(L)'
;MADRVRTYSGTRKPTPHQHHGKRNCVKILQRLSAYLDDELSGDVCNEIRAHLGDCPNCEVFLDSLRQTVRLCQHRPSPALSSRDRANLRREILKAATSA
;
A
#
# COMPACT_ATOMS: atom_id res chain seq x y z
N MET A 1 20.61 9.72 12.46
CA MET A 1 20.12 9.42 11.10
C MET A 1 18.63 9.74 11.08
N ALA A 2 18.29 10.99 10.77
CA ALA A 2 16.93 11.50 10.85
C ALA A 2 16.14 11.01 9.64
N ASP A 3 15.16 10.15 9.89
CA ASP A 3 14.11 9.77 8.94
C ASP A 3 13.36 11.07 8.55
N ARG A 4 13.79 11.69 7.44
CA ARG A 4 13.10 12.85 6.87
C ARG A 4 11.78 12.33 6.31
N VAL A 5 10.78 12.19 7.19
CA VAL A 5 9.38 12.15 6.78
C VAL A 5 9.17 13.40 5.94
N ARG A 6 9.07 13.19 4.63
CA ARG A 6 8.81 14.24 3.64
C ARG A 6 7.43 14.79 3.99
N THR A 7 7.38 15.85 4.79
CA THR A 7 6.12 16.46 5.20
C THR A 7 5.38 16.86 3.94
N TYR A 8 4.19 16.28 3.74
CA TYR A 8 3.31 16.61 2.63
C TYR A 8 2.79 18.03 2.87
N SER A 9 3.59 19.02 2.51
CA SER A 9 3.19 20.42 2.41
C SER A 9 2.22 20.46 1.23
N GLY A 10 0.92 20.44 1.53
CA GLY A 10 -0.18 20.30 0.57
C GLY A 10 -0.38 21.50 -0.36
N THR A 11 0.68 22.00 -0.98
CA THR A 11 0.67 23.20 -1.84
C THR A 11 0.98 22.90 -3.31
N ARG A 12 1.18 21.63 -3.70
CA ARG A 12 1.47 21.31 -5.11
C ARG A 12 0.19 21.26 -5.93
N LYS A 13 0.13 22.11 -6.97
CA LYS A 13 -0.94 22.05 -7.97
C LYS A 13 -0.82 20.74 -8.78
N PRO A 14 -1.91 20.00 -9.01
CA PRO A 14 -1.88 18.84 -9.89
C PRO A 14 -1.43 19.24 -11.28
N THR A 15 -0.56 18.44 -11.90
CA THR A 15 -0.16 18.68 -13.29
C THR A 15 -1.34 18.31 -14.21
N PRO A 16 -1.64 19.11 -15.25
CA PRO A 16 -2.72 18.77 -16.18
C PRO A 16 -2.45 17.44 -16.88
N HIS A 17 -3.49 16.62 -17.06
CA HIS A 17 -3.38 15.36 -17.80
C HIS A 17 -3.30 15.64 -19.31
N GLN A 18 -2.07 15.73 -19.84
CA GLN A 18 -1.84 16.07 -21.25
C GLN A 18 -1.83 14.83 -22.18
N HIS A 19 -1.54 13.64 -21.64
CA HIS A 19 -1.33 12.42 -22.44
C HIS A 19 -2.34 11.29 -22.18
N HIS A 20 -3.32 11.49 -21.29
CA HIS A 20 -4.36 10.49 -21.01
C HIS A 20 -5.57 11.12 -20.29
N GLY A 21 -6.72 10.44 -20.30
CA GLY A 21 -7.91 10.90 -19.57
C GLY A 21 -7.83 10.59 -18.07
N LYS A 22 -8.46 11.44 -17.25
CA LYS A 22 -8.59 11.27 -15.77
C LYS A 22 -9.11 9.89 -15.36
N ARG A 23 -9.97 9.28 -16.18
CA ARG A 23 -10.54 7.94 -15.95
C ARG A 23 -9.46 6.85 -15.88
N ASN A 24 -8.34 7.02 -16.59
CA ASN A 24 -7.24 6.06 -16.56
C ASN A 24 -6.54 6.10 -15.20
N CYS A 25 -6.27 7.30 -14.67
CA CYS A 25 -5.74 7.47 -13.31
C CYS A 25 -6.65 6.83 -12.26
N VAL A 26 -7.96 7.08 -12.34
CA VAL A 26 -8.92 6.51 -11.38
C VAL A 26 -8.88 4.97 -11.38
N LYS A 27 -8.78 4.33 -12.55
CA LYS A 27 -8.64 2.88 -12.65
C LYS A 27 -7.35 2.37 -11.99
N ILE A 28 -6.24 3.08 -12.18
CA ILE A 28 -4.96 2.73 -11.55
C ILE A 28 -5.05 2.90 -10.03
N LEU A 29 -5.55 4.05 -9.55
CA LEU A 29 -5.69 4.36 -8.14
C LEU A 29 -6.51 3.29 -7.39
N GLN A 30 -7.57 2.78 -8.00
CA GLN A 30 -8.40 1.70 -7.43
C GLN A 30 -7.65 0.38 -7.24
N ARG A 31 -6.56 0.16 -7.99
CA ARG A 31 -5.74 -1.06 -7.94
C ARG A 31 -4.46 -0.90 -7.12
N LEU A 32 -4.10 0.31 -6.70
CA LEU A 32 -2.79 0.55 -6.06
C LEU A 32 -2.63 -0.14 -4.70
N SER A 33 -3.70 -0.36 -3.93
CA SER A 33 -3.60 -1.11 -2.67
C SER A 33 -3.21 -2.56 -2.95
N ALA A 34 -3.99 -3.26 -3.78
CA ALA A 34 -3.68 -4.64 -4.20
C ALA A 34 -2.31 -4.77 -4.88
N TYR A 35 -1.87 -3.72 -5.60
CA TYR A 35 -0.53 -3.66 -6.18
C TYR A 35 0.58 -3.59 -5.10
N LEU A 36 0.37 -2.85 -4.01
CA LEU A 36 1.32 -2.78 -2.90
C LEU A 36 1.37 -4.08 -2.09
N ASP A 37 0.25 -4.79 -2.04
CA ASP A 37 0.09 -6.06 -1.31
C ASP A 37 0.46 -7.31 -2.15
N ASP A 38 0.93 -7.10 -3.39
CA ASP A 38 1.32 -8.16 -4.36
C ASP A 38 0.18 -9.14 -4.71
N GLU A 39 -1.06 -8.65 -4.73
CA GLU A 39 -2.28 -9.44 -4.97
C GLU A 39 -2.74 -9.43 -6.44
N LEU A 40 -1.96 -8.81 -7.34
CA LEU A 40 -2.32 -8.62 -8.75
C LEU A 40 -1.55 -9.55 -9.68
N SER A 41 -2.14 -9.89 -10.82
CA SER A 41 -1.44 -10.63 -11.86
C SER A 41 -0.32 -9.79 -12.50
N GLY A 42 0.69 -10.48 -13.05
CA GLY A 42 1.84 -9.83 -13.69
C GLY A 42 1.47 -8.84 -14.79
N ASP A 43 0.45 -9.16 -15.60
CA ASP A 43 -0.02 -8.27 -16.67
C ASP A 43 -0.59 -6.96 -16.12
N VAL A 44 -1.37 -7.02 -15.04
CA VAL A 44 -1.93 -5.82 -14.40
C VAL A 44 -0.83 -5.00 -13.72
N CYS A 45 0.17 -5.65 -13.11
CA CYS A 45 1.34 -4.99 -12.58
C CYS A 45 2.13 -4.24 -13.68
N ASN A 46 2.23 -4.81 -14.88
CA ASN A 46 2.86 -4.15 -16.03
C ASN A 46 2.10 -2.90 -16.48
N GLU A 47 0.77 -2.98 -16.60
CA GLU A 47 -0.09 -1.83 -16.92
C GLU A 47 0.08 -0.68 -15.91
N ILE A 48 0.09 -1.03 -14.62
CA ILE A 48 0.28 -0.06 -13.54
C ILE A 48 1.66 0.60 -13.64
N ARG A 49 2.73 -0.18 -13.82
CA ARG A 49 4.09 0.36 -13.97
C ARG A 49 4.23 1.28 -15.18
N ALA A 50 3.64 0.92 -16.32
CA ALA A 50 3.62 1.77 -17.50
C ALA A 50 2.95 3.11 -17.21
N HIS A 51 1.75 3.10 -16.60
CA HIS A 51 1.05 4.34 -16.26
C HIS A 51 1.83 5.21 -15.26
N LEU A 52 2.45 4.60 -14.25
CA LEU A 52 3.26 5.33 -13.27
C LEU A 52 4.49 6.00 -13.93
N GLY A 53 5.08 5.39 -14.95
CA GLY A 53 6.16 5.99 -15.74
C GLY A 53 5.72 7.21 -16.56
N ASP A 54 4.46 7.24 -16.99
CA ASP A 54 3.91 8.29 -17.86
C ASP A 54 3.09 9.36 -17.10
N CYS A 55 2.82 9.16 -15.80
CA CYS A 55 1.90 10.00 -15.02
C CYS A 55 2.51 10.45 -13.67
N PRO A 56 3.13 11.65 -13.62
CA PRO A 56 3.77 12.15 -12.40
C PRO A 56 2.77 12.36 -11.24
N ASN A 57 1.49 12.63 -11.55
CA ASN A 57 0.46 12.73 -10.50
C ASN A 57 0.22 11.38 -9.80
N CYS A 58 0.20 10.28 -10.55
CA CYS A 58 -0.01 8.95 -9.99
C CYS A 58 1.24 8.43 -9.27
N GLU A 59 2.44 8.78 -9.74
CA GLU A 59 3.69 8.51 -9.03
C GLU A 59 3.70 9.18 -7.65
N VAL A 60 3.38 10.47 -7.58
CA VAL A 60 3.27 11.21 -6.31
C VAL A 60 2.23 10.59 -5.38
N PHE A 61 1.09 10.16 -5.92
CA PHE A 61 0.07 9.51 -5.12
C PHE A 61 0.55 8.16 -4.57
N LEU A 62 1.20 7.33 -5.39
CA LEU A 62 1.76 6.05 -4.94
C LEU A 62 2.77 6.23 -3.81
N ASP A 63 3.64 7.23 -3.91
CA ASP A 63 4.57 7.57 -2.83
C ASP A 63 3.86 7.98 -1.53
N SER A 64 2.78 8.77 -1.64
CA SER A 64 1.97 9.14 -0.47
C SER A 64 1.28 7.93 0.17
N LEU A 65 0.83 6.97 -0.65
CA LEU A 65 0.23 5.73 -0.17
C LEU A 65 1.26 4.85 0.55
N ARG A 66 2.45 4.68 -0.04
CA ARG A 66 3.58 3.97 0.60
C ARG A 66 3.95 4.60 1.94
N GLN A 67 3.96 5.93 2.03
CA GLN A 67 4.23 6.63 3.28
C GLN A 67 3.14 6.34 4.32
N THR A 68 1.87 6.34 3.92
CA THR A 68 0.75 5.96 4.80
C THR A 68 0.93 4.55 5.34
N VAL A 69 1.27 3.58 4.48
CA VAL A 69 1.54 2.19 4.88
C VAL A 69 2.67 2.12 5.91
N ARG A 70 3.78 2.82 5.67
CA ARG A 70 4.90 2.89 6.61
C ARG A 70 4.47 3.45 7.96
N LEU A 71 3.73 4.56 7.98
CA LEU A 71 3.24 5.16 9.22
C LEU A 71 2.36 4.19 10.02
N CYS A 72 1.51 3.42 9.34
CA CYS A 72 0.68 2.38 9.96
C CYS A 72 1.53 1.24 10.55
N GLN A 73 2.56 0.78 9.82
CA GLN A 73 3.45 -0.31 10.26
C GLN A 73 4.29 0.05 11.50
N HIS A 74 4.68 1.32 11.65
CA HIS A 74 5.47 1.78 12.78
C HIS A 74 4.64 2.01 14.05
N ARG A 75 3.32 1.79 13.99
CA ARG A 75 2.45 1.91 15.15
C ARG A 75 2.56 0.63 15.99
N PRO A 76 2.87 0.73 17.30
CA PRO A 76 2.93 -0.45 18.14
C PRO A 76 1.56 -1.14 18.16
N SER A 77 1.55 -2.42 17.79
CA SER A 77 0.37 -3.25 17.98
C SER A 77 0.18 -3.50 19.47
N PRO A 78 -1.04 -3.42 20.02
CA PRO A 78 -1.30 -3.77 21.40
C PRO A 78 -0.84 -5.21 21.66
N ALA A 79 -0.09 -5.41 22.75
CA ALA A 79 0.35 -6.73 23.14
C ALA A 79 -0.87 -7.62 23.43
N LEU A 80 -0.86 -8.84 22.88
CA LEU A 80 -1.89 -9.83 23.19
C LEU A 80 -1.82 -10.22 24.66
N SER A 81 -2.98 -10.38 25.30
CA SER A 81 -3.06 -10.92 26.65
C SER A 81 -2.44 -12.32 26.71
N SER A 82 -1.98 -12.75 27.89
CA SER A 82 -1.46 -14.11 28.06
C SER A 82 -2.52 -15.18 27.73
N ARG A 83 -3.80 -14.88 27.96
CA ARG A 83 -4.93 -15.75 27.60
C ARG A 83 -5.06 -15.89 26.08
N ASP A 84 -5.06 -14.80 25.35
CA ASP A 84 -5.23 -14.82 23.89
C ASP A 84 -4.04 -15.50 23.20
N ARG A 85 -2.82 -15.26 23.70
CA ARG A 85 -1.62 -15.97 23.23
C ARG A 85 -1.71 -17.48 23.43
N ALA A 86 -2.18 -17.93 24.60
CA ALA A 86 -2.35 -19.35 24.88
C ALA A 86 -3.43 -20.00 24.01
N ASN A 87 -4.54 -19.28 23.78
CA ASN A 87 -5.63 -19.74 22.90
C ASN A 87 -5.14 -19.84 21.45
N LEU A 88 -4.50 -18.79 20.92
CA LEU A 88 -3.97 -18.78 19.56
C LEU A 88 -2.97 -19.92 19.34
N ARG A 89 -2.05 -20.14 20.28
CA ARG A 89 -1.08 -21.25 20.21
C ARG A 89 -1.78 -22.61 20.17
N ARG A 90 -2.83 -22.81 20.98
CA ARG A 90 -3.59 -24.06 21.00
C ARG A 90 -4.26 -24.33 19.66
N GLU A 91 -4.92 -23.33 19.07
CA GLU A 91 -5.60 -23.48 17.78
C GLU A 91 -4.61 -23.74 16.64
N ILE A 92 -3.46 -23.06 16.61
CA ILE A 92 -2.40 -23.32 15.63
C ILE A 92 -1.90 -24.76 15.72
N LEU A 93 -1.62 -25.26 16.94
CA LEU A 93 -1.15 -26.64 17.13
C LEU A 93 -2.21 -27.67 16.76
N LYS A 94 -3.47 -27.41 17.08
CA LYS A 94 -4.59 -28.27 16.68
C LYS A 94 -4.72 -28.33 15.15
N ALA A 95 -4.68 -27.20 14.46
CA ALA A 95 -4.73 -27.14 13.01
C ALA A 95 -3.53 -27.84 12.36
N ALA A 96 -2.32 -27.67 12.92
CA ALA A 96 -1.10 -28.30 12.41
C ALA A 96 -1.03 -29.82 12.63
N THR A 97 -1.82 -30.37 13.55
CA THR A 97 -1.85 -31.82 13.86
C THR A 97 -3.06 -32.54 13.28
N SER A 98 -4.00 -31.81 12.69
CA SER A 98 -5.19 -32.34 12.02
C SER A 98 -5.07 -32.38 10.49
N ALA A 99 -3.87 -32.07 9.97
CA ALA A 99 -3.44 -32.28 8.59
C ALA A 99 -2.35 -33.37 8.56
#